data_AF-A0A9Q0U4T8-F1
#
_entry.id   AF-A0A9Q0U4T8-F1
#
_cell.length_a   1.000
_cell.length_b   1.000
_cell.length_c   1.000
_cell.angle_alpha   90.00
_cell.angle_beta   90.00
_cell.angle_gamma   90.00
#
_symmetry.space_group_name_H-M   'P 1'
#
loop_
_entity.id
_entity.type
_entity.pdbx_description
1 polymer ?
#
loop_
_entity_poly.entity_id
_entity_poly.type
_entity_poly.pdbx_seq_one_letter_code
_entity_poly.pdbx_strand_id
1 'polypeptide(L)'
;MMPSKLISLVALAVVFLPFLTSPSLAGVPPSSPVSPGTLCKGTHDPSYCKSVLPIQTTNVYDSGRLCVRKSLSQSRKFLNLVDRYLSRSSTLSITTIRALEDCRFLANLNIDFLLNSLRNRRSY
;
A
#
# COMPACT_ATOMS: atom_id res chain seq x y z
N MET A 1 47.29 -0.70 -16.25
CA MET A 1 45.95 -0.09 -16.20
C MET A 1 46.12 1.43 -16.10
N MET A 2 45.57 2.20 -17.04
CA MET A 2 45.89 3.64 -17.19
C MET A 2 45.28 4.47 -16.04
N PRO A 3 46.03 5.39 -15.41
CA PRO A 3 45.57 6.18 -14.26
C PRO A 3 44.33 7.05 -14.57
N SER A 4 44.14 7.42 -15.84
CA SER A 4 42.97 8.18 -16.31
C SER A 4 41.64 7.43 -16.16
N LYS A 5 41.65 6.09 -16.28
CA LYS A 5 40.44 5.26 -16.12
C LYS A 5 40.00 5.18 -14.66
N LEU A 6 40.96 5.18 -13.72
CA LEU A 6 40.70 5.14 -12.28
C LEU A 6 40.12 6.47 -11.78
N ILE A 7 40.66 7.59 -12.24
CA ILE A 7 40.15 8.94 -11.92
C ILE A 7 38.71 9.12 -12.42
N SER A 8 38.40 8.62 -13.62
CA SER A 8 37.05 8.69 -14.20
C SER A 8 36.02 7.87 -13.40
N LEU A 9 36.39 6.67 -12.92
CA LEU A 9 35.52 5.84 -12.09
C LEU A 9 35.25 6.46 -10.71
N VAL A 10 36.28 7.06 -10.10
CA VAL A 10 36.15 7.75 -8.81
C VAL A 10 35.25 8.98 -8.94
N ALA A 11 35.42 9.78 -10.00
CA ALA A 11 34.56 10.93 -10.26
C ALA A 11 33.08 10.52 -10.46
N LEU A 12 32.84 9.43 -11.20
CA LEU A 12 31.50 8.89 -11.40
C LEU A 12 30.87 8.44 -10.07
N ALA A 13 31.62 7.71 -9.25
CA ALA A 13 31.15 7.23 -7.95
C ALA A 13 30.79 8.38 -6.99
N VAL A 14 31.58 9.47 -6.96
CA VAL A 14 31.32 10.65 -6.12
C VAL A 14 30.04 11.38 -6.55
N VAL A 15 29.75 11.46 -7.86
CA VAL A 15 28.53 12.09 -8.39
C VAL A 15 27.28 11.27 -8.08
N PHE A 16 27.36 9.93 -8.08
CA PHE A 16 26.22 9.05 -7.78
C PHE A 16 26.02 8.75 -6.29
N LEU A 17 27.04 8.95 -5.44
CA LEU A 17 26.96 8.75 -3.99
C LEU A 17 25.77 9.45 -3.30
N PRO A 18 25.43 10.73 -3.58
CA PRO A 18 24.30 11.40 -2.94
C PRO A 18 22.93 10.85 -3.39
N PHE A 19 22.85 10.15 -4.52
CA PHE A 19 21.61 9.48 -4.94
C PHE A 19 21.35 8.15 -4.20
N LEU A 20 22.38 7.61 -3.54
CA LEU A 20 22.26 6.40 -2.72
C LEU A 20 21.88 6.71 -1.27
N THR A 21 22.10 7.94 -0.82
CA THR A 21 21.77 8.36 0.55
C THR A 21 20.30 8.77 0.63
N SER A 22 19.41 7.80 0.79
CA SER A 22 18.05 8.08 1.26
C SER A 22 18.11 8.42 2.76
N PRO A 23 17.55 9.56 3.22
CA PRO A 23 17.42 9.82 4.65
C PRO A 23 16.52 8.74 5.25
N SER A 24 17.14 7.79 5.95
CA SER A 24 16.42 6.73 6.65
C SER A 24 15.76 7.31 7.90
N LEU A 25 14.44 7.16 8.03
CA LEU A 25 13.67 7.54 9.21
C LEU A 25 13.84 6.52 10.37
N ALA A 26 15.00 5.85 10.45
CA ALA A 26 15.25 4.76 11.41
C ALA A 26 15.48 5.23 12.86
N GLY A 27 15.48 6.54 13.13
CA GLY A 27 15.78 7.10 14.46
C GLY A 27 14.62 7.10 15.45
N VAL A 28 13.42 6.71 15.06
CA VAL A 28 12.24 6.75 15.93
C VAL A 28 11.77 5.32 16.24
N PRO A 29 11.61 4.94 17.53
CA PRO A 29 11.02 3.66 17.88
C PRO A 29 9.70 3.48 17.13
N PRO A 30 9.46 2.32 16.49
CA PRO A 30 8.31 2.16 15.62
C PRO A 30 6.96 2.10 16.41
N SER A 31 7.05 2.07 17.75
CA SER A 31 5.94 2.22 18.71
C SER A 31 5.65 3.67 19.11
N SER A 32 6.48 4.63 18.72
CA SER A 32 6.25 6.05 19.03
C SER A 32 4.97 6.57 18.35
N PRO A 33 4.21 7.47 18.99
CA PRO A 33 3.10 8.14 18.34
C PRO A 33 3.59 9.02 17.19
N VAL A 34 2.98 8.86 16.02
CA VAL A 34 3.26 9.66 14.82
C VAL A 34 1.97 10.34 14.37
N SER A 35 2.09 11.58 13.89
CA SER A 35 0.93 12.30 13.35
C SER A 35 0.48 11.67 12.02
N PRO A 36 -0.83 11.69 11.70
CA PRO A 36 -1.33 11.31 10.37
C PRO A 36 -0.67 12.11 9.24
N GLY A 37 -0.34 13.38 9.49
CA GLY A 37 0.36 14.22 8.51
C GLY A 37 1.72 13.66 8.13
N THR A 38 2.50 13.18 9.09
CA THR A 38 3.79 12.54 8.86
C THR A 38 3.63 11.19 8.16
N LEU A 39 2.68 10.36 8.59
CA LEU A 39 2.42 9.04 7.99
C LEU A 39 1.98 9.14 6.53
N CYS A 40 1.15 10.13 6.21
CA CYS A 40 0.57 10.29 4.88
C CYS A 40 1.45 11.07 3.90
N LYS A 41 2.53 11.71 4.37
CA LYS A 41 3.39 12.59 3.55
C LYS A 41 3.95 11.90 2.31
N GLY A 42 4.32 10.62 2.42
CA GLY A 42 4.90 9.83 1.33
C GLY A 42 3.87 9.05 0.51
N THR A 43 2.57 9.22 0.76
CA THR A 43 1.52 8.50 0.02
C THR A 43 1.14 9.24 -1.26
N HIS A 44 0.66 8.52 -2.27
CA HIS A 44 0.23 9.11 -3.54
C HIS A 44 -0.94 10.09 -3.37
N ASP A 45 -1.84 9.83 -2.43
CA ASP A 45 -2.92 10.75 -2.04
C ASP A 45 -2.88 11.01 -0.52
N PRO A 46 -2.14 12.05 -0.09
CA PRO A 46 -2.03 12.41 1.31
C PRO A 46 -3.37 12.84 1.94
N SER A 47 -4.27 13.44 1.16
CA SER A 47 -5.58 13.91 1.65
C SER A 47 -6.49 12.73 1.95
N TYR A 48 -6.58 11.77 1.02
CA TYR A 48 -7.31 10.53 1.26
C TYR A 48 -6.70 9.74 2.43
N CYS A 49 -5.37 9.59 2.48
CA CYS A 49 -4.70 8.90 3.58
C CYS A 49 -5.09 9.51 4.95
N LYS A 50 -5.09 10.84 5.09
CA LYS A 50 -5.50 11.52 6.32
C LYS A 50 -6.96 11.26 6.67
N SER A 51 -7.85 11.16 5.67
CA SER A 51 -9.27 10.84 5.88
C SER A 51 -9.52 9.42 6.39
N VAL A 52 -8.59 8.50 6.11
CA VAL A 52 -8.69 7.09 6.51
C VAL A 52 -8.18 6.89 7.94
N LEU A 53 -7.17 7.66 8.35
CA LEU A 53 -6.54 7.59 9.67
C LEU A 53 -7.32 8.38 10.72
N PRO A 54 -7.24 8.00 12.02
CA PRO A 54 -7.80 8.79 13.11
C PRO A 54 -7.06 10.12 13.24
N ILE A 55 -7.73 11.12 13.81
CA ILE A 55 -7.14 12.44 14.07
C ILE A 55 -6.02 12.32 15.13
N GLN A 56 -6.15 11.38 16.06
CA GLN A 56 -5.17 11.16 17.12
C GLN A 56 -3.88 10.53 16.60
N THR A 57 -2.76 10.89 17.22
CA THR A 57 -1.46 10.26 16.97
C THR A 57 -1.50 8.80 17.37
N THR A 58 -0.99 7.94 16.50
CA THR A 58 -0.87 6.50 16.72
C THR A 58 0.47 6.04 16.17
N ASN A 59 0.95 4.87 16.59
CA ASN A 59 2.19 4.33 16.02
C ASN A 59 1.97 3.79 14.60
N VAL A 60 3.08 3.54 13.90
CA VAL A 60 3.08 3.10 12.51
C VAL A 60 2.41 1.73 12.34
N TYR A 61 2.57 0.83 13.31
CA TYR A 61 1.98 -0.52 13.25
C TYR A 61 0.45 -0.49 13.34
N ASP A 62 -0.07 0.26 14.30
CA ASP A 62 -1.51 0.41 14.51
C ASP A 62 -2.17 1.13 13.34
N SER A 63 -1.50 2.14 12.79
CA SER A 63 -1.93 2.83 11.57
C SER A 63 -1.98 1.87 10.38
N GLY A 64 -0.92 1.10 10.16
CA GLY A 64 -0.87 0.10 9.09
C GLY A 64 -1.96 -0.97 9.25
N ARG A 65 -2.19 -1.46 10.48
CA ARG A 65 -3.24 -2.43 10.79
C ARG A 65 -4.64 -1.86 10.54
N LEU A 66 -4.87 -0.60 10.88
CA LEU A 66 -6.12 0.09 10.57
C LEU A 66 -6.33 0.20 9.06
N CYS A 67 -5.32 0.63 8.30
CA CYS A 67 -5.39 0.71 6.84
C CYS A 67 -5.73 -0.64 6.22
N VAL A 68 -5.04 -1.73 6.60
CA VAL A 68 -5.32 -3.08 6.09
C VAL A 68 -6.76 -3.52 6.39
N ARG A 69 -7.28 -3.21 7.59
CA ARG A 69 -8.68 -3.50 7.95
C ARG A 69 -9.68 -2.70 7.15
N LYS A 70 -9.41 -1.41 6.90
CA LYS A 70 -10.25 -0.56 6.05
C LYS A 70 -10.27 -1.10 4.63
N SER A 71 -9.12 -1.46 4.07
CA SER A 71 -9.02 -2.11 2.75
C SER A 71 -9.84 -3.40 2.71
N LEU A 72 -9.73 -4.28 3.73
CA LEU A 72 -10.50 -5.52 3.79
C LEU A 72 -12.02 -5.26 3.81
N SER A 73 -12.47 -4.26 4.57
CA SER A 73 -13.87 -3.85 4.59
C SER A 73 -14.34 -3.38 3.21
N GLN A 74 -13.52 -2.58 2.51
CA GLN A 74 -13.86 -2.10 1.17
C GLN A 74 -13.85 -3.22 0.13
N SER A 75 -12.88 -4.14 0.17
CA SER A 75 -12.86 -5.31 -0.73
C SER A 75 -14.11 -6.18 -0.57
N ARG A 76 -14.61 -6.37 0.65
CA ARG A 76 -15.88 -7.08 0.90
C ARG A 76 -17.10 -6.33 0.36
N LYS A 77 -17.14 -5.00 0.52
CA LYS A 77 -18.22 -4.16 -0.04
C LYS A 77 -18.21 -4.21 -1.57
N PHE A 78 -17.03 -4.16 -2.17
CA PHE A 78 -16.84 -4.28 -3.62
C PHE A 78 -17.30 -5.64 -4.12
N LEU A 79 -16.86 -6.74 -3.49
CA LEU A 79 -17.31 -8.09 -3.84
C LEU A 79 -18.86 -8.21 -3.78
N ASN A 80 -19.49 -7.71 -2.72
CA ASN A 80 -20.95 -7.72 -2.59
C ASN A 80 -21.63 -6.92 -3.72
N LEU A 81 -21.05 -5.77 -4.11
CA LEU A 81 -21.57 -4.99 -5.23
C LEU A 81 -21.47 -5.77 -6.55
N VAL A 82 -20.33 -6.41 -6.82
CA VAL A 82 -20.12 -7.25 -8.00
C VAL A 82 -21.10 -8.41 -8.03
N ASP A 83 -21.25 -9.13 -6.91
CA ASP A 83 -22.21 -10.24 -6.78
C ASP A 83 -23.65 -9.78 -7.03
N ARG A 84 -24.02 -8.59 -6.56
CA ARG A 84 -25.35 -8.00 -6.85
C ARG A 84 -25.56 -7.74 -8.34
N TYR A 85 -24.55 -7.23 -9.06
CA TYR A 85 -24.66 -7.06 -10.51
C TYR A 85 -24.76 -8.40 -11.24
N LEU A 86 -23.95 -9.38 -10.85
CA LEU A 86 -23.99 -10.74 -11.43
C LEU A 86 -25.34 -11.44 -11.18
N SER A 87 -25.98 -11.21 -10.03
CA SER A 87 -27.32 -11.74 -9.75
C SER A 87 -28.42 -11.21 -10.69
N ARG A 88 -28.15 -10.08 -11.37
CA ARG A 88 -29.03 -9.42 -12.34
C ARG A 88 -28.44 -9.47 -13.76
N SER A 89 -27.65 -10.50 -14.05
CA SER A 89 -26.92 -10.66 -15.30
C SER A 89 -27.82 -10.66 -16.55
N SER A 90 -29.11 -11.00 -16.42
CA SER A 90 -30.06 -11.00 -17.54
C SER A 90 -30.24 -9.64 -18.23
N THR A 91 -29.94 -8.53 -17.55
CA THR A 91 -30.01 -7.17 -18.12
C THR A 91 -28.66 -6.67 -18.63
N LEU A 92 -27.60 -7.49 -18.57
CA LEU A 92 -26.23 -7.09 -18.87
C LEU A 92 -25.75 -7.73 -20.17
N SER A 93 -24.81 -7.06 -20.84
CA SER A 93 -24.11 -7.66 -21.98
C SER A 93 -23.19 -8.79 -21.52
N ILE A 94 -22.91 -9.75 -22.40
CA ILE A 94 -21.97 -10.84 -22.10
C ILE A 94 -20.57 -10.32 -21.72
N THR A 95 -20.12 -9.24 -22.35
CA THR A 95 -18.83 -8.60 -22.03
C THR A 95 -18.84 -8.04 -20.62
N THR A 96 -19.94 -7.41 -20.20
CA THR A 96 -20.10 -6.89 -18.83
C THR A 96 -20.11 -8.02 -17.82
N ILE A 97 -20.80 -9.12 -18.10
CA ILE A 97 -20.85 -10.29 -17.20
C ILE A 97 -19.42 -10.84 -16.99
N ARG A 98 -18.66 -11.05 -18.06
CA ARG A 98 -17.28 -11.54 -17.98
C ARG A 98 -16.36 -10.61 -17.18
N ALA A 99 -16.46 -9.30 -17.44
CA ALA A 99 -15.68 -8.32 -16.67
C ALA A 99 -16.05 -8.32 -15.17
N LEU A 100 -17.32 -8.54 -14.83
CA LEU A 100 -17.76 -8.70 -13.45
C LEU A 100 -17.25 -10.00 -12.82
N GLU A 101 -17.17 -11.10 -13.57
CA GLU A 101 -16.56 -12.35 -13.10
C GLU A 101 -15.07 -12.18 -12.80
N ASP A 102 -14.33 -11.49 -13.67
CA ASP A 102 -12.91 -11.14 -13.44
C ASP A 102 -12.76 -10.28 -12.18
N CYS A 103 -13.61 -9.26 -12.03
CA CYS A 103 -13.65 -8.41 -10.85
C CYS A 103 -13.96 -9.20 -9.58
N ARG A 104 -14.87 -10.19 -9.65
CA ARG A 104 -15.21 -11.07 -8.54
C ARG A 104 -14.00 -11.91 -8.13
N PHE A 105 -13.29 -12.48 -9.09
CA PHE A 105 -12.07 -13.25 -8.85
C PHE A 105 -10.99 -12.38 -8.18
N LEU A 106 -10.68 -11.21 -8.75
CA LEU A 106 -9.71 -10.27 -8.18
C LEU A 106 -10.09 -9.76 -6.79
N ALA A 107 -11.39 -9.54 -6.53
CA ALA A 107 -11.87 -9.13 -5.22
C ALA A 107 -11.61 -10.20 -4.15
N ASN A 108 -11.81 -11.48 -4.47
CA ASN A 108 -11.52 -12.59 -3.56
C ASN A 108 -10.01 -12.70 -3.29
N LEU A 109 -9.16 -12.62 -4.32
CA LEU A 109 -7.71 -12.60 -4.14
C LEU A 109 -7.24 -11.46 -3.22
N ASN A 110 -7.82 -10.27 -3.38
CA ASN A 110 -7.52 -9.13 -2.50
C ASN A 110 -7.93 -9.41 -1.05
N ILE A 111 -9.10 -10.01 -0.83
CA ILE A 111 -9.57 -10.38 0.52
C ILE A 111 -8.59 -11.36 1.18
N ASP A 112 -8.19 -12.41 0.46
CA ASP A 112 -7.27 -13.42 0.96
C ASP A 112 -5.90 -12.83 1.29
N PHE A 113 -5.37 -11.98 0.41
CA PHE A 113 -4.11 -11.27 0.63
C PHE A 113 -4.15 -10.40 1.90
N LEU A 114 -5.25 -9.65 2.09
CA LEU A 114 -5.41 -8.76 3.24
C LEU A 114 -5.60 -9.55 4.55
N LEU A 115 -6.33 -10.67 4.52
CA LEU A 115 -6.48 -11.55 5.68
C LEU A 115 -5.15 -12.18 6.10
N ASN A 116 -4.36 -12.65 5.14
CA ASN A 116 -3.03 -13.20 5.40
C ASN A 116 -2.07 -12.15 5.98
N SER A 117 -2.15 -10.91 5.48
CA SER A 117 -1.36 -9.79 6.01
C SER A 117 -1.67 -9.48 7.48
N LEU A 118 -2.93 -9.65 7.91
CA LEU A 118 -3.33 -9.49 9.31
C LEU A 118 -2.93 -10.69 10.19
N ARG A 119 -2.83 -11.90 9.62
CA ARG A 119 -2.47 -13.12 10.35
C ARG A 119 -0.96 -13.20 10.62
N ASN A 120 -0.14 -12.92 9.61
CA ASN A 120 1.33 -13.02 9.71
C ASN A 120 1.94 -12.01 10.69
N ARG A 121 1.16 -11.00 11.10
CA ARG A 121 1.56 -9.96 12.07
C ARG A 121 1.14 -10.26 13.51
N ARG A 122 0.57 -11.45 13.78
CA ARG A 122 0.15 -11.89 15.12
C ARG A 122 1.20 -12.78 15.82
N SER A 123 2.34 -13.06 15.17
CA SER A 123 3.40 -13.96 15.66
C SER A 123 4.68 -13.25 16.11
N TYR A 124 4.63 -11.93 16.33
CA TYR A 124 5.70 -11.14 16.94
C TYR A 124 5.11 -10.27 18.05
#